data_AF-A0A1H0R1J2-F1
#
_entry.id   AF-A0A1H0R1J2-F1
#
_cell.length_a   1.000
_cell.length_b   1.000
_cell.length_c   1.000
_cell.angle_alpha   90.00
_cell.angle_beta   90.00
_cell.angle_gamma   90.00
#
_symmetry.space_group_name_H-M   'P 1'
#
loop_
_entity.id
_entity.type
_entity.pdbx_description
1 polymer ?
#
loop_
_entity_poly.entity_id
_entity_poly.type
_entity_poly.pdbx_seq_one_letter_code
_entity_poly.pdbx_strand_id
1 'polypeptide(L)' 'MGLLKLLVVGAAVAYGINYVTKKGPNGKSIIDDLTENGPEWMDRAKRYGELTLDQIAVRAQNFRDNNRF' A
#
# COMPACT_ATOMS: atom_id res chain seq x y z
N MET A 1 10.32 14.76 -6.57
CA MET A 1 10.25 14.18 -5.21
C MET A 1 9.20 13.07 -5.02
N GLY A 2 8.45 12.64 -6.06
CA GLY A 2 7.43 11.58 -5.93
C GLY A 2 7.87 10.22 -6.51
N LEU A 3 8.49 10.23 -7.69
CA LEU A 3 8.82 9.00 -8.43
C LEU A 3 9.83 8.10 -7.68
N LEU A 4 10.87 8.68 -7.06
CA LEU A 4 11.85 7.95 -6.26
C LEU A 4 11.22 7.29 -5.03
N LYS A 5 10.29 7.97 -4.34
CA LYS A 5 9.57 7.39 -3.20
C LYS A 5 8.68 6.24 -3.64
N LEU A 6 7.99 6.39 -4.77
CA LEU A 6 7.17 5.32 -5.34
C LEU A 6 8.02 4.11 -5.74
N LEU A 7 9.22 4.35 -6.31
CA LEU A 7 10.19 3.32 -6.65
C LEU A 7 10.71 2.57 -5.43
N VAL A 8 11.07 3.30 -4.36
CA VAL A 8 11.54 2.70 -3.09
C VAL A 8 10.43 1.90 -2.43
N VAL A 9 9.19 2.40 -2.42
CA VAL A 9 8.03 1.67 -1.90
C VAL A 9 7.74 0.42 -2.74
N GLY A 10 7.77 0.54 -4.06
CA GLY A 10 7.61 -0.61 -4.97
C GLY A 10 8.67 -1.67 -4.77
N ALA A 11 9.94 -1.27 -4.62
CA ALA A 11 11.04 -2.17 -4.33
C ALA A 11 10.88 -2.87 -2.97
N ALA A 12 10.49 -2.13 -1.93
CA ALA A 12 10.26 -2.69 -0.59
C ALA A 12 9.10 -3.70 -0.58
N VAL A 13 7.99 -3.41 -1.27
CA VAL A 13 6.87 -4.34 -1.41
C VAL A 13 7.28 -5.60 -2.17
N ALA A 14 7.99 -5.47 -3.29
CA ALA A 14 8.47 -6.61 -4.06
C ALA A 14 9.44 -7.50 -3.26
N TYR A 15 10.33 -6.88 -2.49
CA TYR A 15 11.27 -7.59 -1.62
C TYR A 15 10.56 -8.26 -0.44
N GLY A 16 9.57 -7.59 0.15
CA GLY A 16 8.73 -8.12 1.22
C GLY A 16 7.92 -9.33 0.77
N ILE A 17 7.29 -9.27 -0.42
CA ILE A 17 6.58 -10.40 -1.02
C ILE A 17 7.54 -11.56 -1.25
N ASN A 18 8.73 -11.33 -1.81
CA ASN A 18 9.73 -12.39 -2.04
C ASN A 18 10.20 -13.03 -0.73
N TYR A 19 10.39 -12.22 0.32
CA TYR A 19 10.77 -12.71 1.64
C TYR A 19 9.68 -13.54 2.31
N VAL A 20 8.42 -13.09 2.20
CA VAL A 20 7.24 -13.76 2.77
C VAL A 20 6.86 -15.03 1.98
N THR A 21 7.08 -15.04 0.66
CA THR A 21 6.82 -16.21 -0.22
C THR A 21 7.95 -17.23 -0.22
N LYS A 22 9.13 -16.91 0.34
CA LYS A 22 10.22 -17.87 0.52
C LYS A 22 9.80 -18.92 1.56
N LYS A 23 9.32 -20.07 1.07
CA LYS A 23 8.82 -21.19 1.88
C LYS A 23 9.86 -21.60 2.93
N GLY A 24 9.48 -21.53 4.21
CA GLY A 24 10.20 -22.19 5.29
C GLY A 24 9.99 -23.72 5.30
N PRO A 25 10.80 -24.47 6.06
CA PRO A 25 10.83 -25.94 6.06
C PRO A 25 9.52 -26.64 6.46
N ASN A 26 8.54 -25.91 7.00
CA ASN A 26 7.30 -26.50 7.53
C ASN A 26 6.10 -26.45 6.59
N GLY A 27 6.23 -25.93 5.36
CA GLY A 27 5.15 -25.96 4.35
C GLY A 27 3.88 -25.17 4.67
N LYS A 28 3.67 -24.76 5.93
CA LYS A 28 2.65 -23.82 6.38
C LYS A 28 3.24 -22.41 6.30
N SER A 29 2.63 -21.62 5.45
CA SER A 29 3.07 -20.27 5.12
C SER A 29 2.82 -19.34 6.31
N ILE A 30 3.78 -18.48 6.68
CA ILE A 30 3.54 -17.32 7.56
C ILE A 30 2.38 -16.46 7.00
N ILE A 31 2.17 -16.57 5.69
CA ILE A 31 1.04 -16.05 4.92
C ILE A 31 -0.31 -16.57 5.42
N ASP A 32 -0.46 -17.83 5.83
CA ASP A 32 -1.72 -18.34 6.38
C ASP A 32 -2.04 -17.69 7.73
N ASP A 33 -1.05 -17.54 8.62
CA ASP A 33 -1.24 -16.90 9.94
C ASP A 33 -1.46 -15.36 9.80
N LEU A 34 -0.89 -14.73 8.77
CA LEU A 34 -1.18 -13.33 8.38
C LEU A 34 -2.56 -13.18 7.73
N THR A 35 -2.98 -14.15 6.92
CA THR A 35 -4.26 -14.15 6.19
C THR A 35 -5.43 -14.53 7.10
N GLU A 36 -5.19 -15.25 8.19
CA GLU A 36 -6.18 -15.54 9.23
C GLU A 36 -6.64 -14.26 9.94
N ASN A 37 -5.76 -13.24 10.06
CA ASN A 37 -6.12 -11.86 10.40
C ASN A 37 -6.30 -10.95 9.16
N GLY A 38 -6.10 -11.51 7.96
CA GLY A 38 -6.04 -10.83 6.67
C GLY A 38 -7.18 -9.86 6.36
N PRO A 39 -8.46 -10.13 6.69
CA PRO A 39 -9.52 -9.16 6.43
C PRO A 39 -9.32 -7.86 7.22
N GLU A 40 -8.83 -7.92 8.46
CA GLU A 40 -8.59 -6.72 9.27
C GLU A 40 -7.46 -5.85 8.73
N TRP A 41 -6.36 -6.46 8.28
CA TRP A 41 -5.23 -5.73 7.68
C TRP A 41 -5.61 -5.12 6.34
N MET A 42 -6.43 -5.84 5.56
CA MET A 42 -6.99 -5.35 4.30
C MET A 42 -7.92 -4.17 4.53
N ASP A 43 -8.81 -4.24 5.53
CA ASP A 43 -9.72 -3.14 5.87
C ASP A 43 -8.97 -1.91 6.39
N ARG A 44 -7.94 -2.11 7.22
CA ARG A 44 -7.06 -1.01 7.65
C ARG A 44 -6.35 -0.37 6.46
N ALA A 45 -5.74 -1.18 5.58
CA ALA A 45 -5.07 -0.69 4.39
C ALA A 45 -6.01 0.10 3.46
N LYS A 46 -7.25 -0.39 3.26
CA LYS A 46 -8.29 0.33 2.50
C LYS A 46 -8.62 1.68 3.12
N ARG A 47 -8.89 1.74 4.44
CA ARG A 47 -9.19 3.02 5.13
C ARG A 47 -8.04 4.02 5.03
N TYR A 48 -6.79 3.58 5.20
CA TYR A 48 -5.63 4.45 5.02
C TYR A 48 -5.46 4.91 3.57
N GLY A 49 -5.76 4.02 2.61
CA GLY A 49 -5.79 4.34 1.18
C GLY A 49 -6.84 5.41 0.87
N GLU A 50 -8.07 5.23 1.31
CA GLU A 50 -9.18 6.18 1.14
C GLU A 50 -8.85 7.55 1.72
N LEU A 51 -8.39 7.63 2.98
CA LEU A 51 -8.00 8.89 3.61
C LEU A 51 -6.90 9.63 2.84
N THR A 52 -5.98 8.88 2.22
CA THR A 52 -4.88 9.45 1.45
C THR A 52 -5.37 9.88 0.06
N LEU A 53 -6.20 9.07 -0.59
CA LEU A 53 -6.80 9.36 -1.89
C LEU A 53 -7.73 10.57 -1.82
N ASP A 54 -8.53 10.70 -0.77
CA ASP A 54 -9.42 11.85 -0.57
C ASP A 54 -8.62 13.14 -0.38
N GLN A 55 -7.54 13.10 0.42
CA GLN A 55 -6.65 14.26 0.56
C GLN A 55 -5.97 14.63 -0.77
N ILE A 56 -5.59 13.63 -1.58
CA ILE A 56 -5.02 13.85 -2.91
C ILE A 56 -6.08 14.41 -3.86
N ALA A 57 -7.31 13.90 -3.83
CA ALA A 57 -8.41 14.34 -4.69
C ALA A 57 -8.80 15.79 -4.40
N VAL A 58 -8.94 16.15 -3.11
CA VAL A 58 -9.21 17.54 -2.68
C VAL A 58 -8.05 18.46 -3.07
N ARG A 59 -6.79 18.04 -2.86
CA ARG A 59 -5.64 18.82 -3.33
C ARG A 59 -5.64 18.98 -4.84
N ALA A 60 -5.86 17.91 -5.60
CA ALA A 60 -5.86 17.94 -7.05
C ALA A 60 -6.97 18.83 -7.62
N GLN A 61 -8.15 18.82 -7.00
CA GLN A 61 -9.25 19.74 -7.33
C GLN A 61 -8.85 21.19 -7.04
N ASN A 62 -8.32 21.48 -5.85
CA ASN A 62 -7.87 22.84 -5.50
C ASN A 62 -6.77 23.36 -6.43
N PHE A 63 -5.82 22.50 -6.85
CA PHE A 63 -4.80 22.88 -7.84
C PHE A 63 -5.39 23.15 -9.22
N ARG A 64 -6.41 22.39 -9.63
CA ARG A 64 -7.10 22.60 -10.91
C ARG A 64 -7.86 23.91 -10.93
N ASP A 65 -8.57 24.24 -9.86
CA ASP A 65 -9.39 25.43 -9.77
C ASP A 65 -8.55 26.70 -9.59
N ASN A 66 -7.42 26.63 -8.86
CA ASN A 66 -6.51 27.78 -8.71
C ASN A 66 -5.77 28.15 -10.01
N ASN A 67 -5.67 27.24 -10.98
CA ASN A 67 -5.06 27.48 -12.30
C ASN A 67 -6.06 27.95 -13.36
N ARG A 68 -7.34 28.16 -12.99
CA ARG A 68 -8.41 28.64 -13.88
C ARG A 68 -8.64 30.15 -13.81
N PHE A 69 -7.79 30.90 -13.10
CA PHE A 69 -7.78 32.37 -13.04
C PHE A 69 -6.49 32.92 -13.63
#